data_AF-A0A255ZWS1-F1
#
_entry.id   AF-A0A255ZWS1-F1
#
_cell.length_a   1.000
_cell.length_b   1.000
_cell.length_c   1.000
_cell.angle_alpha   90.00
_cell.angle_beta   90.00
_cell.angle_gamma   90.00
#
_symmetry.space_group_name_H-M   'P 1'
#
loop_
_entity.id
_entity.type
_entity.pdbx_description
1 polymer ?
#
loop_
_entity_poly.entity_id
_entity_poly.type
_entity_poly.pdbx_seq_one_letter_code
_entity_poly.pdbx_strand_id
1 'polypeptide(L)' 'MKYNLEVIFGKEQVLKFSNNEPFTKEETELNVKQYQFNSVEEKQAFIKGLNEALGWIDFYIPELDMVKR' A
#
# COMPACT_ATOMS: atom_id res chain seq x y z
N MET A 1 -16.45 -9.10 3.65
CA MET A 1 -15.57 -7.94 3.91
C MET A 1 -15.64 -7.01 2.71
N LYS A 2 -15.86 -5.71 2.91
CA LYS A 2 -16.26 -4.79 1.82
C LYS A 2 -15.12 -3.90 1.31
N TYR A 3 -14.06 -3.69 2.09
CA TYR A 3 -12.99 -2.77 1.73
C TYR A 3 -11.63 -3.45 1.92
N ASN A 4 -10.89 -3.59 0.83
CA ASN A 4 -9.53 -4.07 0.84
C ASN A 4 -8.58 -2.88 0.66
N LEU A 5 -7.38 -2.99 1.21
CA LEU A 5 -6.29 -2.07 1.00
C LEU A 5 -5.02 -2.88 0.77
N GLU A 6 -4.36 -2.63 -0.34
CA GLU A 6 -3.03 -3.16 -0.59
C GLU A 6 -2.00 -2.09 -0.25
N VAL A 7 -0.99 -2.48 0.52
CA VAL A 7 0.12 -1.61 0.92
C VAL A 7 1.41 -2.31 0.53
N ILE A 8 2.23 -1.62 -0.25
CA ILE A 8 3.55 -2.06 -0.67
C ILE A 8 4.54 -1.36 0.25
N PHE A 9 5.31 -2.13 1.00
CA PHE A 9 6.36 -1.62 1.89
C PHE A 9 7.73 -1.72 1.22
N GLY A 10 8.65 -0.86 1.63
CA GLY A 10 10.03 -0.89 1.17
C GLY A 10 10.28 0.01 -0.04
N LYS A 11 11.24 0.92 0.10
CA LYS A 11 11.59 1.92 -0.91
C LYS A 11 11.90 1.32 -2.28
N GLU A 12 12.63 0.20 -2.32
CA GLU A 12 12.97 -0.48 -3.57
C GLU A 12 11.73 -1.05 -4.26
N GLN A 13 10.80 -1.61 -3.51
CA GLN A 13 9.56 -2.17 -4.04
C GLN A 13 8.58 -1.07 -4.48
N VAL A 14 8.54 0.05 -3.76
CA VAL A 14 7.79 1.25 -4.20
C VAL A 14 8.31 1.77 -5.54
N LEU A 15 9.63 1.83 -5.71
CA LEU A 15 10.26 2.25 -6.97
C LEU A 15 9.97 1.27 -8.11
N LYS A 16 10.12 -0.04 -7.87
CA LYS A 16 9.76 -1.09 -8.83
C LYS A 16 8.30 -0.98 -9.26
N PHE A 17 7.37 -0.76 -8.31
CA PHE A 17 5.97 -0.56 -8.63
C PHE A 17 5.74 0.66 -9.53
N SER A 18 6.37 1.80 -9.19
CA SER A 18 6.30 3.02 -10.02
C SER A 18 6.87 2.81 -11.43
N ASN A 19 7.88 1.96 -11.58
CA ASN A 19 8.50 1.63 -12.85
C ASN A 19 7.76 0.51 -13.63
N ASN A 20 6.66 -0.04 -13.10
CA ASN A 20 5.99 -1.26 -13.63
C ASN A 20 6.92 -2.48 -13.72
N GLU A 21 7.90 -2.57 -12.83
CA GLU A 21 8.76 -3.74 -12.71
C GLU A 21 8.03 -4.84 -11.92
N PRO A 22 8.08 -6.09 -12.39
CA PRO A 22 7.44 -7.20 -11.69
C PRO A 22 8.17 -7.51 -10.38
N PHE A 23 7.41 -7.81 -9.34
CA PHE A 23 7.94 -8.36 -8.10
C PHE A 23 8.23 -9.85 -8.24
N THR A 24 9.28 -10.31 -7.54
CA THR A 24 9.44 -11.74 -7.28
C THR A 24 8.36 -12.21 -6.29
N LYS A 25 8.13 -13.53 -6.22
CA LYS A 25 7.17 -14.11 -5.25
C LYS A 25 7.54 -13.76 -3.81
N GLU A 26 8.83 -13.88 -3.48
CA GLU A 26 9.37 -13.58 -2.16
C GLU A 26 9.17 -12.09 -1.80
N GLU A 27 9.45 -11.19 -2.74
CA GLU A 27 9.20 -9.76 -2.54
C GLU A 27 7.72 -9.46 -2.33
N THR A 28 6.84 -10.15 -3.06
CA THR A 28 5.40 -9.97 -2.93
C THR A 28 4.94 -10.40 -1.53
N GLU A 29 5.35 -11.57 -1.06
CA GLU A 29 4.96 -12.08 0.27
C GLU A 29 5.51 -11.23 1.43
N LEU A 30 6.72 -10.71 1.28
CA LEU A 30 7.37 -9.90 2.31
C LEU A 30 6.85 -8.46 2.33
N ASN A 31 6.72 -7.84 1.16
CA ASN A 31 6.53 -6.39 1.03
C ASN A 31 5.11 -5.98 0.65
N VAL A 32 4.32 -6.85 0.02
CA VAL A 32 2.93 -6.55 -0.34
C VAL A 32 2.01 -7.10 0.75
N LYS A 33 1.37 -6.22 1.50
CA LYS A 33 0.42 -6.59 2.55
C LYS A 33 -0.99 -6.16 2.18
N GLN A 34 -1.91 -7.09 2.30
CA GLN A 34 -3.33 -6.86 2.07
C GLN A 34 -4.05 -6.78 3.40
N TYR A 35 -4.69 -5.64 3.65
CA TYR A 35 -5.50 -5.38 4.83
C TYR A 35 -6.97 -5.34 4.44
N GLN A 36 -7.82 -5.89 5.30
CA GLN A 36 -9.26 -5.96 5.09
C GLN A 36 -9.96 -5.20 6.20
N PHE A 37 -10.91 -4.36 5.81
CA PHE A 37 -11.66 -3.50 6.72
C PHE A 37 -13.16 -3.75 6.56
N ASN A 38 -13.88 -3.58 7.67
CA ASN A 38 -15.33 -3.71 7.67
C ASN A 38 -16.01 -2.39 7.27
N SER A 39 -15.35 -1.26 7.53
CA SER A 39 -15.86 0.08 7.27
C SER A 39 -14.84 0.97 6.53
N VAL A 40 -15.33 1.98 5.81
CA VAL A 40 -14.47 2.99 5.15
C VAL A 40 -13.70 3.80 6.20
N GLU A 41 -14.32 4.09 7.33
CA GLU A 41 -13.72 4.85 8.44
C GLU A 41 -12.48 4.15 9.00
N GLU A 42 -12.53 2.82 9.19
CA GLU A 42 -11.38 2.02 9.65
C GLU A 42 -10.23 2.08 8.64
N LYS A 43 -10.55 1.93 7.34
CA LYS A 43 -9.57 2.03 6.26
C LYS A 43 -8.92 3.41 6.22
N GLN A 44 -9.70 4.48 6.35
CA GLN A 44 -9.20 5.86 6.37
C GLN A 44 -8.34 6.13 7.61
N ALA A 45 -8.76 5.67 8.78
CA ALA A 45 -7.96 5.77 10.01
C ALA A 45 -6.62 5.03 9.88
N PHE A 46 -6.63 3.85 9.26
CA PHE A 46 -5.41 3.08 8.99
C PHE A 46 -4.47 3.80 8.00
N ILE A 47 -5.00 4.31 6.88
CA ILE A 47 -4.22 5.11 5.91
C ILE A 47 -3.62 6.34 6.58
N LYS A 48 -4.40 7.03 7.41
CA LYS A 48 -3.92 8.20 8.15
C LYS A 48 -2.79 7.81 9.11
N GLY A 49 -2.98 6.75 9.89
CA GLY A 49 -1.95 6.22 10.80
C GLY A 49 -0.67 5.81 10.07
N LEU A 50 -0.78 5.18 8.89
CA LEU A 50 0.38 4.87 8.06
C LEU A 50 1.12 6.12 7.58
N ASN A 51 0.40 7.14 7.10
CA ASN A 51 1.00 8.40 6.68
C ASN A 51 1.66 9.18 7.84
N GLU A 52 1.13 9.05 9.06
CA GLU A 52 1.72 9.69 10.24
C GLU A 52 2.93 8.92 10.78
N ALA A 53 2.92 7.58 10.68
CA ALA A 53 3.98 6.72 11.20
C ALA A 53 5.15 6.50 10.23
N LEU A 54 4.90 6.52 8.92
CA LEU A 54 5.88 6.22 7.87
C LEU A 54 5.89 7.35 6.83
N GLY A 55 7.06 7.64 6.26
CA GLY A 55 7.15 8.54 5.13
C GLY A 55 6.69 7.87 3.84
N TRP A 56 6.23 8.65 2.85
CA TRP A 56 5.82 8.15 1.52
C TRP A 56 6.91 7.39 0.75
N ILE A 57 8.15 7.42 1.21
CA ILE A 57 9.29 6.71 0.62
C ILE A 57 9.36 5.26 1.12
N ASP A 58 8.75 4.98 2.28
CA ASP A 58 8.83 3.67 2.95
C ASP A 58 7.63 2.77 2.61
N PHE A 59 6.54 3.34 2.09
CA PHE A 59 5.37 2.59 1.66
C PHE A 59 4.62 3.27 0.52
N TYR A 60 3.85 2.49 -0.23
CA TYR A 60 3.01 2.94 -1.32
C TYR A 60 1.64 2.26 -1.26
N ILE A 61 0.59 3.04 -1.50
CA ILE A 61 -0.80 2.57 -1.52
C ILE A 61 -1.35 2.82 -2.94
N PRO A 62 -1.43 1.78 -3.79
CA PRO A 62 -1.83 1.95 -5.19
C PRO A 62 -3.21 2.58 -5.37
N GLU A 63 -4.13 2.27 -4.46
CA GLU A 63 -5.51 2.76 -4.54
C GLU A 63 -5.61 4.29 -4.33
N LEU A 64 -4.69 4.90 -3.58
CA LEU A 64 -4.69 6.35 -3.36
C LEU A 64 -4.17 7.13 -4.58
N ASP A 65 -3.38 6.49 -5.44
CA ASP A 65 -2.90 7.09 -6.68
C ASP A 65 -3.96 7.06 -7.79
N MET A 66 -4.80 6.01 -7.82
CA MET A 66 -5.90 5.88 -8.79
C MET A 66 -6.98 6.98 -8.69
N VAL A 67 -7.07 7.69 -7.56
CA VAL A 67 -8.04 8.79 -7.37
C VAL A 67 -7.57 10.09 -8.06
N LYS A 68 -6.32 10.17 -8.55
CA LYS A 68 -5.74 11.38 -9.16
C LYS A 68 -5.67 11.38 -10.70
N ARG A 69 -6.23 10.39 -11.39
CA ARG A 69 -6.28 10.35 -12.86
C ARG A 69 -7.65 10.70 -13.43
#